data_AF-A0A6B3H9V5-F1
#
_entry.id   AF-A0A6B3H9V5-F1
#
_cell.length_a   1.000
_cell.length_b   1.000
_cell.length_c   1.000
_cell.angle_alpha   90.00
_cell.angle_beta   90.00
_cell.angle_gamma   90.00
#
_symmetry.space_group_name_H-M   'P 1'
#
loop_
_entity.id
_entity.type
_entity.pdbx_description
1 polymer ?
#
loop_
_entity_poly.entity_id
_entity_poly.type
_entity_poly.pdbx_seq_one_letter_code
_entity_poly.pdbx_strand_id
1 'polypeptide(L)'
;ATFNTVNEWALGLTSKFVVGVVAEAIGKGIPTAVMPCANSAYVQHPQFDRSLDVLRAARVSVLYGPGGFEPNQPGERRAEGFPWALALDEVGRIIRAAS
;
A
#
# COMPACT_ATOMS: atom_id res chain seq x y z
N ALA A 1 2.96 -2.34 3.24
CA ALA A 1 3.75 -1.09 3.23
C ALA A 1 3.52 -0.32 4.52
N THR A 2 4.55 0.15 5.23
CA THR A 2 4.36 0.96 6.44
C THR A 2 3.84 2.36 6.10
N PHE A 3 3.38 3.12 7.11
CA PHE A 3 3.01 4.53 6.96
C PHE A 3 4.09 5.34 6.21
N ASN A 4 5.35 5.17 6.61
CA ASN A 4 6.46 5.88 5.98
C ASN A 4 6.67 5.46 4.52
N THR A 5 6.56 4.17 4.19
CA THR A 5 6.66 3.69 2.81
C THR A 5 5.54 4.25 1.93
N VAL A 6 4.30 4.28 2.43
CA VAL A 6 3.14 4.82 1.71
C VAL A 6 3.34 6.31 1.40
N ASN A 7 3.79 7.09 2.39
CA ASN A 7 3.98 8.52 2.22
C ASN A 7 5.17 8.85 1.31
N GLU A 8 6.31 8.18 1.49
CA GLU A 8 7.48 8.37 0.62
C GLU A 8 7.10 8.09 -0.83
N TRP A 9 6.43 6.96 -1.09
CA TRP A 9 6.03 6.59 -2.44
C TRP A 9 5.06 7.59 -3.06
N ALA A 10 3.99 7.96 -2.35
CA ALA A 10 3.01 8.92 -2.85
C ALA A 10 3.61 10.31 -3.13
N LEU A 11 4.64 10.71 -2.37
CA LEU A 11 5.35 11.98 -2.55
C LEU A 11 6.47 11.90 -3.60
N GLY A 12 6.72 10.72 -4.19
CA GLY A 12 7.83 10.51 -5.15
C GLY A 12 9.22 10.51 -4.51
N LEU A 13 9.32 10.31 -3.19
CA LEU A 13 10.58 10.22 -2.47
C LEU A 13 11.13 8.80 -2.55
N THR A 14 12.40 8.66 -2.94
CA THR A 14 13.04 7.35 -3.18
C THR A 14 14.17 7.07 -2.18
N SER A 15 13.94 7.37 -0.90
CA SER A 15 14.94 7.20 0.18
C SER A 15 15.37 5.74 0.42
N LYS A 16 14.58 4.77 -0.06
CA LYS A 16 14.81 3.32 0.06
C LYS A 16 14.66 2.66 -1.30
N PHE A 17 15.49 1.65 -1.55
CA PHE A 17 15.47 0.88 -2.80
C PHE A 17 14.06 0.40 -3.18
N VAL A 18 13.34 -0.26 -2.25
CA VAL A 18 11.98 -0.75 -2.51
C VAL A 18 11.03 0.37 -2.91
N VAL A 19 11.14 1.56 -2.30
CA VAL A 19 10.28 2.70 -2.66
C VAL A 19 10.62 3.23 -4.06
N GLY A 20 11.91 3.29 -4.40
CA GLY A 20 12.35 3.63 -5.76
C GLY A 20 11.80 2.69 -6.82
N VAL A 21 11.86 1.37 -6.58
CA VAL A 21 11.33 0.36 -7.50
C VAL A 21 9.83 0.55 -7.75
N VAL A 22 9.03 0.73 -6.70
CA VAL A 22 7.58 0.90 -6.86
C VAL A 22 7.20 2.28 -7.41
N ALA A 23 8.02 3.30 -7.19
CA ALA A 23 7.84 4.61 -7.83
C ALA A 23 8.05 4.53 -9.35
N GLU A 24 9.12 3.86 -9.80
CA GLU A 24 9.35 3.64 -11.24
C GLU A 24 8.29 2.74 -11.89
N ALA A 25 7.76 1.76 -11.15
CA ALA A 25 6.76 0.83 -11.64
C ALA A 25 5.52 1.54 -12.21
N ILE A 26 5.13 2.68 -11.61
CA ILE A 26 4.04 3.54 -12.11
C ILE A 26 4.37 4.03 -13.53
N GLY A 27 5.55 4.63 -13.74
CA GLY A 27 5.97 5.14 -15.04
C GLY A 27 6.21 4.04 -16.08
N LYS A 28 6.58 2.84 -15.63
CA LYS A 28 6.78 1.65 -16.48
C LYS A 28 5.48 0.92 -16.82
N GLY A 29 4.34 1.35 -16.29
CA GLY A 29 3.05 0.69 -16.51
C GLY A 29 2.97 -0.72 -15.92
N ILE A 30 3.79 -1.03 -14.91
CA ILE A 30 3.79 -2.35 -14.26
C ILE A 30 2.58 -2.41 -13.31
N PRO A 31 1.67 -3.40 -13.45
CA PRO A 31 0.57 -3.58 -12.51
C PRO A 31 1.11 -3.74 -11.09
N THR A 32 0.72 -2.83 -10.20
CA THR A 32 1.26 -2.76 -8.85
C THR A 32 0.13 -2.68 -7.83
N ALA A 33 0.26 -3.44 -6.74
CA ALA A 33 -0.63 -3.40 -5.59
C ALA A 33 0.12 -3.00 -4.32
N VAL A 34 -0.59 -2.38 -3.39
CA VAL A 34 -0.10 -2.05 -2.05
C VAL A 34 -1.15 -2.39 -1.00
N MET A 35 -0.72 -3.11 0.02
CA MET A 35 -1.48 -3.30 1.25
C MET A 35 -0.75 -2.59 2.38
N PRO A 36 -1.26 -1.42 2.86
CA PRO A 36 -0.69 -0.74 4.00
C PRO A 36 -0.67 -1.64 5.25
N CYS A 37 0.29 -1.43 6.13
CA CYS A 37 0.41 -2.07 7.42
C CYS A 37 0.84 -0.98 8.40
N ALA A 38 -0.13 -0.30 8.99
CA ALA A 38 0.07 0.83 9.88
C ALA A 38 -0.93 0.74 11.04
N ASN A 39 -0.52 1.23 12.21
CA ASN A 39 -1.40 1.24 13.38
C ASN A 39 -2.41 2.39 13.30
N SER A 40 -3.45 2.32 14.14
CA SER A 40 -4.53 3.31 14.21
C SER A 40 -4.02 4.73 14.43
N ALA A 41 -2.95 4.93 15.23
CA ALA A 41 -2.38 6.25 15.49
C ALA A 41 -1.73 6.87 14.24
N TYR A 42 -0.98 6.09 13.45
CA TYR A 42 -0.35 6.58 12.22
C TYR A 42 -1.39 6.99 11.18
N VAL A 43 -2.48 6.23 11.04
CA VAL A 43 -3.47 6.51 9.99
C VAL A 43 -4.36 7.72 10.32
N GLN A 44 -4.37 8.22 11.56
CA GLN A 44 -5.00 9.50 11.88
C GLN A 44 -4.24 10.71 11.31
N HIS A 45 -2.98 10.54 10.89
CA HIS A 45 -2.24 11.63 10.28
C HIS A 45 -2.83 11.96 8.90
N PRO A 46 -3.17 13.23 8.60
CA PRO A 46 -3.95 13.61 7.43
C PRO A 46 -3.25 13.32 6.08
N GLN A 47 -1.93 13.13 6.11
CA GLN A 47 -1.18 12.72 4.93
C GLN A 47 -1.48 11.29 4.50
N PHE A 48 -1.88 10.40 5.42
CA PHE A 48 -2.05 8.98 5.09
C PHE A 48 -3.14 8.78 4.03
N ASP A 49 -4.35 9.30 4.27
CA ASP A 49 -5.46 9.18 3.32
C ASP A 49 -5.14 9.87 1.99
N ARG A 50 -4.52 11.06 2.04
CA ARG A 50 -4.05 11.76 0.82
C ARG A 50 -3.06 10.92 0.02
N SER A 51 -2.13 10.25 0.70
CA SER A 51 -1.15 9.39 0.05
C SER A 51 -1.80 8.16 -0.57
N LEU A 52 -2.81 7.56 0.07
CA LEU A 52 -3.59 6.48 -0.54
C LEU A 52 -4.32 6.97 -1.79
N ASP A 53 -4.92 8.15 -1.75
CA ASP A 53 -5.64 8.73 -2.89
C ASP A 53 -4.72 9.05 -4.07
N VAL A 54 -3.52 9.56 -3.80
CA VAL A 54 -2.48 9.76 -4.83
C VAL A 54 -2.10 8.44 -5.49
N LEU A 55 -1.88 7.37 -4.70
CA LEU A 55 -1.53 6.06 -5.25
C LEU A 55 -2.69 5.46 -6.08
N ARG A 56 -3.94 5.61 -5.63
CA ARG A 56 -5.12 5.21 -6.41
C ARG A 56 -5.23 5.99 -7.72
N ALA A 57 -5.02 7.30 -7.68
CA ALA A 57 -5.01 8.15 -8.89
C ALA A 57 -3.91 7.74 -9.87
N ALA A 58 -2.78 7.25 -9.36
CA ALA A 58 -1.70 6.65 -10.13
C ALA A 58 -1.97 5.19 -10.59
N ARG A 59 -3.22 4.70 -10.44
CA ARG A 59 -3.68 3.35 -10.79
C ARG A 59 -2.99 2.21 -10.04
N VAL A 60 -2.38 2.50 -8.89
CA VAL A 60 -1.93 1.46 -7.95
C VAL A 60 -3.17 0.87 -7.29
N SER A 61 -3.24 -0.47 -7.21
CA SER A 61 -4.31 -1.10 -6.43
C SER A 61 -4.02 -0.98 -4.93
N VAL A 62 -4.93 -0.37 -4.17
CA VAL A 62 -4.74 -0.07 -2.74
C VAL A 62 -5.71 -0.89 -1.89
N LEU A 63 -5.17 -1.83 -1.11
CA LEU A 63 -5.90 -2.71 -0.19
C LEU A 63 -5.93 -2.12 1.22
N TYR A 64 -6.84 -1.19 1.48
CA TYR A 64 -7.00 -0.54 2.79
C TYR A 64 -8.47 -0.36 3.16
N GLY A 65 -8.84 -0.74 4.39
CA GLY A 65 -10.24 -0.80 4.84
C GLY A 65 -10.83 -2.22 4.73
N PRO A 66 -12.17 -2.37 4.76
CA PRO A 66 -12.83 -3.66 4.65
C PRO A 66 -12.38 -4.43 3.40
N GLY A 67 -11.96 -5.69 3.58
CA GLY A 67 -11.39 -6.51 2.49
C GLY A 67 -9.92 -6.21 2.15
N GLY A 68 -9.29 -5.28 2.85
CA GLY A 68 -7.85 -5.01 2.81
C GLY A 68 -7.25 -5.05 4.21
N PHE A 69 -6.24 -4.20 4.46
CA PHE A 69 -5.69 -4.07 5.80
C PHE A 69 -6.54 -3.12 6.66
N GLU A 70 -6.93 -3.59 7.85
CA GLU A 70 -7.54 -2.77 8.89
C GLU A 70 -6.50 -2.46 9.98
N PRO A 71 -6.32 -1.17 10.36
CA PRO A 71 -5.35 -0.77 11.38
C PRO A 71 -5.58 -1.40 12.75
N ASN A 72 -4.54 -1.97 13.34
CA ASN A 72 -4.57 -2.44 14.73
C ASN A 72 -4.17 -1.30 15.69
N GLN A 73 -4.40 -1.47 16.99
CA GLN A 73 -3.93 -0.50 17.98
C GLN A 73 -2.40 -0.42 18.02
N PRO A 74 -1.81 0.71 18.47
CA PRO A 74 -0.36 0.80 18.64
C PRO A 74 0.15 -0.28 19.58
N GLY A 75 1.20 -1.00 19.16
CA GLY A 75 1.77 -2.11 19.93
C GLY A 75 1.03 -3.44 19.78
N GLU A 76 -0.17 -3.44 19.20
CA GLU A 76 -0.92 -4.65 18.92
C GLU A 76 -0.38 -5.36 17.67
N ARG A 77 -0.37 -6.69 17.74
CA ARG A 77 -0.07 -7.56 16.59
C ARG A 77 -1.32 -8.36 16.27
N ARG A 78 -1.60 -8.55 14.98
CA ARG A 78 -2.62 -9.52 14.56
C ARG A 78 -2.17 -10.92 14.95
N ALA A 79 -3.05 -11.65 15.65
CA ALA A 79 -2.80 -13.04 16.03
C ALA A 79 -2.55 -13.93 14.79
N GLU A 80 -3.31 -13.70 13.72
CA GLU A 80 -3.17 -14.43 12.44
C GLU A 80 -2.03 -13.89 11.55
N GLY A 81 -1.32 -12.86 12.01
CA GLY A 81 -0.25 -12.24 11.25
C GLY A 81 -0.74 -11.33 10.12
N PHE A 82 0.15 -11.08 9.16
CA PHE A 82 -0.17 -10.25 8.00
C PHE A 82 -0.95 -11.07 6.96
N PRO A 83 -2.07 -10.56 6.42
CA PRO A 83 -2.98 -11.34 5.58
C PRO A 83 -2.46 -11.48 4.15
N TRP A 84 -1.37 -12.23 3.96
CA TRP A 84 -0.67 -12.38 2.69
C TRP A 84 -1.55 -12.88 1.53
N ALA A 85 -2.51 -13.75 1.82
CA ALA A 85 -3.44 -14.27 0.81
C ALA A 85 -4.16 -13.12 0.07
N LEU A 86 -4.70 -12.13 0.80
CA LEU A 86 -5.37 -10.97 0.21
C LEU A 86 -4.46 -10.18 -0.73
N ALA A 87 -3.20 -9.96 -0.34
CA ALA A 87 -2.24 -9.25 -1.18
C ALA A 87 -1.87 -10.03 -2.45
N LEU A 88 -1.67 -11.33 -2.33
CA LEU A 88 -1.29 -12.19 -3.46
C LEU A 88 -2.46 -12.40 -4.44
N ASP A 89 -3.67 -12.56 -3.91
CA ASP A 89 -4.89 -12.68 -4.71
C ASP A 89 -5.11 -11.41 -5.54
N GLU A 90 -4.90 -10.24 -4.92
CA GLU A 90 -5.02 -8.96 -5.60
C GLU A 90 -3.97 -8.77 -6.69
N VAL A 91 -2.72 -9.16 -6.44
CA VAL A 91 -1.68 -9.17 -7.48
C VAL A 91 -2.10 -10.07 -8.65
N GLY A 92 -2.61 -11.27 -8.37
CA GLY A 92 -3.14 -12.15 -9.40
C GLY A 92 -4.30 -11.53 -10.19
N ARG A 93 -5.20 -10.81 -9.51
CA ARG A 93 -6.33 -10.11 -10.13
C ARG A 93 -5.86 -9.01 -11.09
N ILE A 94 -4.93 -8.15 -10.67
CA ILE A 94 -4.47 -7.03 -11.50
C ILE A 94 -3.61 -7.47 -12.68
N ILE A 95 -2.83 -8.55 -12.55
CA ILE A 95 -2.07 -9.12 -13.67
C ILE A 95 -3.02 -9.62 -14.75
N ARG A 96 -4.09 -10.34 -14.37
CA ARG A 96 -5.10 -10.81 -15.31
C ARG A 96 -5.86 -9.67 -15.99
N ALA A 97 -6.11 -8.58 -15.29
CA ALA A 97 -6.81 -7.42 -15.85
C ALA A 97 -5.95 -6.57 -16.81
N ALA A 98 -4.61 -6.71 -16.75
CA ALA A 98 -3.67 -6.00 -17.61
C ALA A 98 -3.24 -6.79 -18.84
N SER A 99 -3.65 -8.07 -18.95
CA SER A 99 -3.42 -8.95 -20.10
C SER A 99 -4.52 -8.76 -21.14
#